data_AF-A0A022Q1S2-F1
#
_entry.id   AF-A0A022Q1S2-F1
#
_cell.length_a   1.000
_cell.length_b   1.000
_cell.length_c   1.000
_cell.angle_alpha   90.00
_cell.angle_beta   90.00
_cell.angle_gamma   90.00
#
_symmetry.space_group_name_H-M   'P 1'
#
loop_
_entity.id
_entity.type
_entity.pdbx_description
1 polymer ?
#
loop_
_entity_poly.entity_id
_entity_poly.type
_entity_poly.pdbx_seq_one_letter_code
_entity_poly.pdbx_strand_id
1 'polypeptide(L)'
;MGSTPTQTSYYIYMKTAKRVRMSMPFGLECNKCDRHTDKGEKLYCFKRAIGIDSTFEVEIYRFEFWCQCCRSDFSIVSDPGRYNYVLESGVTFVAKRFHRFPYRL
;
A
#
# COMPACT_ATOMS: atom_id res chain seq x y z
N MET A 1 3.21 -25.53 -26.64
CA MET A 1 1.80 -25.30 -26.28
C MET A 1 1.78 -24.20 -25.23
N GLY A 2 1.79 -22.95 -25.66
CA GLY A 2 1.71 -21.79 -24.78
C GLY A 2 0.84 -20.78 -25.49
N SER A 3 -0.45 -20.78 -25.18
CA SER A 3 -1.38 -19.76 -25.68
C SER A 3 -0.92 -18.41 -25.15
N THR A 4 -0.47 -17.52 -26.03
CA THR A 4 -0.26 -16.12 -25.69
C THR A 4 -1.57 -15.56 -25.16
N PRO A 5 -1.60 -14.96 -23.96
CA PRO A 5 -2.81 -14.33 -23.45
C PRO A 5 -3.32 -13.31 -24.48
N THR A 6 -4.60 -13.43 -24.83
CA THR A 6 -5.26 -12.57 -25.83
C THR A 6 -5.17 -11.10 -25.39
N GLN A 7 -5.10 -10.18 -26.35
CA GLN A 7 -4.96 -8.75 -26.10
C GLN A 7 -6.01 -8.21 -25.08
N THR A 8 -7.22 -8.77 -25.07
CA THR A 8 -8.29 -8.49 -24.09
C THR A 8 -7.93 -8.83 -22.65
N SER A 9 -7.19 -9.92 -22.40
CA SER A 9 -6.76 -10.33 -21.06
C SER A 9 -5.69 -9.40 -20.47
N TYR A 10 -4.89 -8.74 -21.32
CA TYR A 10 -3.91 -7.72 -20.90
C TYR A 10 -4.59 -6.38 -20.55
N TYR A 11 -5.65 -5.98 -21.26
CA TYR A 11 -6.38 -4.74 -20.99
C TYR A 11 -7.19 -4.76 -19.68
N ILE A 12 -7.52 -5.93 -19.13
CA ILE A 12 -8.14 -6.06 -17.80
C ILE A 12 -7.13 -5.76 -16.67
N TYR A 13 -5.83 -5.99 -16.92
CA TYR A 13 -4.73 -5.73 -15.98
C TYR A 13 -4.19 -4.29 -16.01
N MET A 14 -4.66 -3.44 -16.92
CA MET A 14 -4.33 -2.01 -16.98
C MET A 14 -5.49 -1.11 -16.49
N LYS A 15 -6.19 -1.52 -15.42
CA LYS A 15 -7.15 -0.62 -14.73
C LYS A 15 -6.44 0.69 -14.36
N THR A 16 -6.99 1.82 -14.80
CA THR A 16 -6.47 3.17 -14.53
C THR A 16 -6.25 3.37 -13.03
N ALA A 17 -5.07 3.87 -12.66
CA ALA A 17 -4.75 4.20 -11.28
C ALA A 17 -5.69 5.30 -10.77
N LYS A 18 -6.38 5.06 -9.66
CA LYS A 18 -7.33 6.02 -9.06
C LYS A 18 -6.70 6.70 -7.87
N ARG A 19 -6.80 8.03 -7.79
CA ARG A 19 -6.39 8.80 -6.60
C ARG A 19 -7.37 8.53 -5.46
N VAL A 20 -6.86 8.08 -4.32
CA VAL A 20 -7.64 7.76 -3.12
C VAL A 20 -6.94 8.35 -1.89
N ARG A 21 -7.71 8.69 -0.86
CA ARG A 21 -7.18 9.08 0.45
C ARG A 21 -7.33 7.90 1.41
N MET A 22 -6.23 7.43 1.98
CA MET A 22 -6.18 6.24 2.83
C MET A 22 -5.57 6.60 4.20
N SER A 23 -6.14 6.04 5.26
CA SER A 23 -5.54 6.09 6.61
C SER A 23 -4.48 5.00 6.74
N MET A 24 -3.28 5.34 7.19
CA MET A 24 -2.20 4.36 7.30
C MET A 24 -2.49 3.29 8.36
N PRO A 25 -2.43 1.98 8.01
CA PRO A 25 -2.80 0.90 8.91
C PRO A 25 -1.76 0.64 10.01
N PHE A 26 -0.51 1.02 9.77
CA PHE A 26 0.63 0.87 10.68
C PHE A 26 1.60 2.05 10.55
N GLY A 27 2.53 2.15 11.50
CA GLY A 27 3.61 3.13 11.47
C GLY A 27 4.70 2.74 10.47
N LEU A 28 5.20 3.71 9.73
CA LEU A 28 6.25 3.55 8.73
C LEU A 28 7.35 4.57 8.91
N GLU A 29 8.56 4.22 8.49
CA GLU A 29 9.71 5.12 8.43
C GLU A 29 10.28 5.10 7.01
N CYS A 30 10.51 6.28 6.45
CA CYS A 30 11.04 6.42 5.09
C CYS A 30 12.56 6.18 5.07
N ASN A 31 13.00 5.22 4.26
CA ASN A 31 14.41 4.83 4.19
C ASN A 31 15.35 5.92 3.62
N LYS A 32 14.81 7.01 3.04
CA LYS A 32 15.61 8.10 2.45
C LYS A 32 15.77 9.34 3.33
N CYS A 33 14.81 9.62 4.21
CA CYS A 33 14.78 10.87 4.98
C CYS A 33 14.31 10.70 6.42
N ASP A 34 14.14 9.45 6.86
CA ASP A 34 13.77 9.06 8.22
C ASP A 34 12.48 9.71 8.72
N ARG A 35 11.63 10.19 7.79
CA ARG A 35 10.30 10.71 8.13
C ARG A 35 9.46 9.55 8.61
N HIS A 36 8.92 9.69 9.81
CA HIS A 36 7.93 8.77 10.35
C HIS A 36 6.53 9.15 9.88
N THR A 37 5.79 8.16 9.41
CA THR A 37 4.35 8.24 9.15
C THR A 37 3.65 7.42 10.20
N ASP A 38 2.75 8.05 10.95
CA ASP A 38 2.07 7.41 12.07
C ASP A 38 0.87 6.59 11.60
N LYS A 39 0.54 5.55 12.39
CA LYS A 39 -0.71 4.82 12.22
C LYS A 39 -1.89 5.80 12.33
N GLY A 40 -2.77 5.79 11.35
CA GLY A 40 -3.94 6.68 11.26
C GLY A 40 -3.71 7.98 10.50
N GLU A 41 -2.46 8.31 10.12
CA GLU A 41 -2.19 9.45 9.25
C GLU A 41 -2.88 9.26 7.88
N LYS A 42 -3.58 10.29 7.41
CA LYS A 42 -4.37 10.23 6.17
C LYS A 42 -3.56 10.77 5.00
N LEU A 43 -3.08 9.87 4.14
CA LEU A 43 -2.28 10.21 2.97
C LEU A 43 -3.07 10.03 1.67
N TYR A 44 -2.74 10.84 0.67
CA TYR A 44 -3.19 10.59 -0.70
C TYR A 44 -2.29 9.54 -1.34
N CYS A 45 -2.90 8.67 -2.14
CA CYS A 45 -2.24 7.58 -2.84
C CYS A 45 -2.92 7.27 -4.17
N PHE A 46 -2.25 6.47 -4.99
CA PHE A 46 -2.83 5.88 -6.18
C PHE A 46 -3.12 4.41 -5.93
N LYS A 47 -4.39 4.04 -6.03
CA LYS A 47 -4.87 2.66 -5.98
C LYS A 47 -4.80 2.06 -7.38
N ARG A 48 -4.09 0.95 -7.54
CA ARG A 48 -3.97 0.16 -8.78
C ARG A 48 -4.35 -1.29 -8.49
N ALA A 49 -5.18 -1.90 -9.34
CA ALA A 49 -5.45 -3.33 -9.27
C ALA A 49 -4.28 -4.07 -9.92
N ILE A 50 -3.63 -4.99 -9.20
CA ILE A 50 -2.51 -5.76 -9.74
C ILE A 50 -3.00 -7.10 -10.29
N GLY A 51 -4.07 -7.68 -9.74
CA GLY A 51 -4.58 -8.99 -10.14
C GLY A 51 -5.65 -9.50 -9.18
N ILE A 52 -5.93 -10.80 -9.27
CA ILE A 52 -6.88 -11.51 -8.40
C ILE A 52 -6.11 -12.64 -7.71
N ASP A 53 -6.32 -12.81 -6.40
CA ASP A 53 -5.80 -13.96 -5.67
C ASP A 53 -6.54 -15.22 -6.11
N SER A 54 -5.82 -16.25 -6.58
CA SER A 54 -6.43 -17.51 -6.99
C SER A 54 -6.98 -18.34 -5.82
N THR A 55 -6.54 -18.06 -4.59
CA THR A 55 -6.93 -18.84 -3.39
C THR A 55 -8.23 -18.33 -2.80
N PHE A 56 -8.40 -17.01 -2.78
CA PHE A 56 -9.55 -16.34 -2.16
C PHE A 56 -10.49 -15.68 -3.17
N GLU A 57 -10.13 -15.65 -4.45
CA GLU A 57 -10.88 -15.00 -5.54
C GLU A 57 -11.13 -13.48 -5.30
N VAL A 58 -10.26 -12.84 -4.52
CA VAL A 58 -10.34 -11.40 -4.17
C VAL A 58 -9.34 -10.59 -4.99
N GLU A 59 -9.72 -9.38 -5.41
CA GLU A 59 -8.82 -8.45 -6.09
C GLU A 59 -7.69 -7.96 -5.16
N ILE A 60 -6.44 -8.05 -5.64
CA ILE A 60 -5.25 -7.53 -4.97
C ILE A 60 -4.96 -6.10 -5.49
N TYR A 61 -4.76 -5.17 -4.57
CA TYR A 61 -4.47 -3.78 -4.86
C TYR A 61 -3.06 -3.36 -4.43
N ARG A 62 -2.39 -2.61 -5.31
CA ARG A 62 -1.23 -1.76 -4.98
C ARG A 62 -1.72 -0.39 -4.56
N PHE A 63 -1.13 0.15 -3.52
CA PHE A 63 -1.26 1.56 -3.17
C PHE A 63 0.11 2.21 -3.26
N GLU A 64 0.22 3.18 -4.15
CA GLU A 64 1.44 3.94 -4.41
C GLU A 64 1.35 5.29 -3.71
N PHE A 65 2.34 5.58 -2.86
CA PHE A 65 2.44 6.79 -2.06
C PHE A 65 3.70 7.54 -2.39
N TRP A 66 3.73 8.80 -1.95
CA TRP A 66 4.93 9.62 -1.98
C TRP A 66 5.21 10.17 -0.58
N CYS A 67 6.47 10.08 -0.15
CA CYS A 67 6.93 10.69 1.07
C CYS A 67 6.72 12.22 0.99
N GLN A 68 6.07 12.78 2.01
CA GLN A 68 5.75 14.20 2.04
C GLN A 68 6.99 15.09 2.28
N CYS A 69 8.12 14.53 2.74
CA CYS A 69 9.38 15.26 2.91
C CYS A 69 10.26 15.18 1.65
N CYS A 70 10.66 13.98 1.24
CA CYS A 70 11.65 13.78 0.16
C CYS A 70 11.04 13.40 -1.19
N ARG A 71 9.70 13.27 -1.28
CA ARG A 71 8.96 12.83 -2.48
C ARG A 71 9.39 11.44 -3.01
N SER A 72 10.07 10.64 -2.19
CA SER A 72 10.36 9.26 -2.55
C SER A 72 9.08 8.47 -2.65
N ASP A 73 8.99 7.64 -3.68
CA ASP A 73 7.93 6.68 -3.86
C ASP A 73 8.06 5.51 -2.87
N PHE A 74 6.93 5.02 -2.42
CA PHE A 74 6.82 3.75 -1.70
C PHE A 74 5.46 3.11 -1.99
N SER A 75 5.40 1.79 -1.91
CA SER A 75 4.18 1.04 -2.20
C SER A 75 3.87 -0.01 -1.15
N ILE A 76 2.57 -0.21 -0.93
CA ILE A 76 2.04 -1.31 -0.12
C ILE A 76 1.03 -2.10 -0.95
N VAL A 77 0.96 -3.40 -0.70
CA VAL A 77 0.04 -4.32 -1.39
C VAL A 77 -0.88 -4.98 -0.39
N SER A 78 -2.16 -5.12 -0.73
CA SER A 78 -3.12 -5.86 0.08
C SER A 78 -2.87 -7.38 -0.02
N ASP A 79 -2.78 -8.06 1.13
CA ASP A 79 -2.65 -9.51 1.22
C ASP A 79 -3.91 -10.08 1.90
N PRO A 80 -4.81 -10.75 1.15
CA PRO A 80 -6.04 -11.30 1.70
C PRO A 80 -5.79 -12.49 2.63
N GLY A 81 -4.71 -13.26 2.44
CA GLY A 81 -4.40 -14.43 3.28
C GLY A 81 -3.97 -14.05 4.70
N ARG A 82 -3.36 -12.87 4.87
CA ARG A 82 -2.93 -12.35 6.18
C ARG A 82 -3.87 -11.30 6.76
N TYR A 83 -4.93 -10.92 6.04
CA TYR A 83 -5.80 -9.78 6.36
C TYR A 83 -5.01 -8.49 6.67
N ASN A 84 -3.90 -8.28 5.97
CA ASN A 84 -2.96 -7.19 6.25
C ASN A 84 -2.36 -6.65 4.93
N TYR A 85 -1.47 -5.68 5.04
CA TYR A 85 -0.71 -5.14 3.92
C TYR A 85 0.75 -5.56 3.99
N VAL A 86 1.33 -5.82 2.83
CA VAL A 86 2.76 -6.13 2.65
C VAL A 86 3.47 -4.89 2.12
N LEU A 87 4.64 -4.59 2.68
CA LEU A 87 5.52 -3.52 2.22
C LEU A 87 6.37 -4.03 1.06
N GLU A 88 6.32 -3.35 -0.09
CA GLU A 88 7.16 -3.71 -1.23
C GLU A 88 8.52 -2.98 -1.18
N SER A 89 8.51 -1.65 -1.06
CA SER A 89 9.75 -0.86 -1.15
C SER A 89 9.63 0.54 -0.53
N GLY A 90 10.78 1.16 -0.25
CA GLY A 90 10.91 2.60 0.09
C GLY A 90 10.67 2.97 1.56
N VAL A 91 10.18 2.03 2.37
CA VAL A 91 9.85 2.24 3.78
C VAL A 91 10.18 1.01 4.62
N THR A 92 10.39 1.22 5.92
CA THR A 92 10.48 0.17 6.93
C THR A 92 9.27 0.23 7.86
N PHE A 93 8.86 -0.95 8.33
CA PHE A 93 7.80 -1.07 9.32
C PHE A 93 8.31 -0.65 10.69
N VAL A 94 7.61 0.28 11.35
CA VAL A 94 7.91 0.67 12.72
C VAL A 94 6.82 0.16 13.64
N ALA A 95 7.18 -0.83 14.46
CA ALA A 95 6.37 -1.29 15.58
C ALA A 95 6.41 -0.26 16.72
N LYS A 96 5.81 0.92 16.55
CA LYS A 96 5.70 1.86 17.68
C LYS A 96 4.88 1.18 18.78
N ARG A 97 5.54 0.89 19.91
CA ARG A 97 4.85 0.64 21.19
C ARG A 97 3.95 1.84 21.43
N PHE A 98 2.65 1.59 21.59
CA PHE A 98 1.67 2.60 22.00
C PHE A 98 2.30 3.53 23.04
N HIS A 99 2.64 4.76 22.66
CA HIS A 99 2.73 5.83 23.64
C HIS A 99 1.29 6.07 24.07
N ARG A 100 0.89 5.32 25.10
CA ARG A 100 -0.19 5.57 26.03
C ARG A 100 -0.53 7.05 26.01
N PHE A 101 -1.63 7.42 25.35
CA PHE A 101 -2.21 8.74 25.50
C PHE A 101 -2.46 8.93 27.00
N PRO A 102 -1.77 9.83 27.73
CA PRO A 102 -2.39 10.39 28.90
C PRO A 102 -3.43 11.33 28.32
N TYR A 103 -4.70 10.96 28.36
CA TYR A 103 -5.75 11.96 28.23
C TYR A 103 -5.45 13.03 29.28
N ARG A 104 -4.98 14.19 28.83
CA ARG A 104 -4.91 15.39 29.62
C ARG A 104 -6.33 15.96 29.57
N LEU A 105 -7.16 15.52 30.50
CA LEU A 105 -8.37 16.22 30.95
C LEU A 105 -8.15 16.54 32.42
#